data_AF-A0A382I2L1-F1
#
_entry.id   AF-A0A382I2L1-F1
#
_cell.length_a   1.000
_cell.length_b   1.000
_cell.length_c   1.000
_cell.angle_alpha   90.00
_cell.angle_beta   90.00
_cell.angle_gamma   90.00
#
_symmetry.space_group_name_H-M   'P 1'
#
loop_
_entity.id
_entity.type
_entity.pdbx_description
1 polymer ?
#
loop_
_entity_poly.entity_id
_entity_poly.type
_entity_poly.pdbx_seq_one_letter_code
_entity_poly.pdbx_strand_id
1 'polypeptide(L)'
;METVPDNHSTGFTLILNLAVLLCFSSAQNTHLKVDTLIISHPDQIIYMDYSFIIDTTFFLFHKSTLVDSFLLEPIAGKLIVTKTFEYPETLIATYQVLHDTLPFQVGPIFNSFPIIDTLIVKKEKDRMTSTKIYESEIQSSPIVTTGTFYRNV
;
A
#
# COMPACT_ATOMS: atom_id res chain seq x y z
N MET A 1 51.00 34.26 13.03
CA MET A 1 50.58 35.16 11.94
C MET A 1 50.96 34.39 10.68
N GLU A 2 50.08 33.72 9.95
CA GLU A 2 48.69 33.97 9.61
C GLU A 2 47.98 32.63 9.37
N THR A 3 46.70 32.56 9.73
CA THR A 3 45.76 31.45 9.50
C THR A 3 45.05 31.63 8.16
N VAL A 4 44.86 30.58 7.37
CA VAL A 4 43.67 30.45 6.49
C VAL A 4 43.19 29.00 6.51
N PRO A 5 41.90 28.74 6.79
CA PRO A 5 41.31 27.41 6.88
C PRO A 5 40.69 27.02 5.55
N ASP A 6 40.70 25.72 5.20
CA ASP A 6 39.77 25.21 4.19
C ASP A 6 39.04 23.97 4.71
N ASN A 7 37.89 24.32 5.30
CA ASN A 7 36.61 23.64 5.23
C ASN A 7 36.46 22.72 4.00
N HIS A 8 36.09 21.46 4.20
CA HIS A 8 35.04 20.76 3.46
C HIS A 8 35.05 19.27 3.83
N SER A 9 34.41 18.91 4.95
CA SER A 9 33.95 17.54 5.19
C SER A 9 32.73 17.52 6.11
N THR A 10 31.71 18.29 5.73
CA THR A 10 30.39 18.31 6.40
C THR A 10 29.25 18.03 5.44
N GLY A 11 29.54 17.82 4.14
CA GLY A 11 28.53 17.52 3.12
C GLY A 11 28.09 16.06 3.09
N PHE A 12 28.97 15.12 3.47
CA PHE A 12 28.68 13.69 3.34
C PHE A 12 27.83 13.12 4.48
N THR A 13 27.88 13.74 5.66
CA THR A 13 27.16 13.26 6.86
C THR A 13 25.68 13.68 6.88
N LEU A 14 25.32 14.71 6.10
CA LEU A 14 23.95 15.23 6.05
C LEU A 14 23.06 14.46 5.05
N ILE A 15 23.65 13.86 4.01
CA ILE A 15 22.90 13.09 3.01
C ILE A 15 22.53 11.69 3.55
N LEU A 16 23.34 11.12 4.45
CA LEU A 16 23.05 9.81 5.03
C LEU A 16 21.86 9.85 6.01
N ASN A 17 21.62 10.97 6.70
CA ASN A 17 20.45 11.12 7.58
C ASN A 17 19.14 11.37 6.82
N LEU A 18 19.19 11.90 5.59
CA LEU A 18 17.98 12.14 4.79
C LEU A 18 17.49 10.86 4.08
N ALA A 19 18.40 9.93 3.77
CA ALA A 19 18.05 8.64 3.17
C ALA A 19 17.44 7.64 4.19
N VAL A 20 17.82 7.75 5.47
CA VAL A 20 17.28 6.88 6.53
C VAL A 20 15.84 7.28 6.92
N LEU A 21 15.40 8.50 6.61
CA LEU A 21 14.04 8.96 6.90
C LEU A 21 12.97 8.46 5.89
N LEU A 22 13.38 7.88 4.75
CA LEU A 22 12.43 7.36 3.75
C LEU A 22 12.24 5.84 3.82
N CYS A 23 12.96 5.14 4.69
CA CYS A 23 12.62 3.77 5.07
C CYS A 23 11.66 3.76 6.26
N PHE A 24 10.49 4.38 6.11
CA PHE A 24 9.35 3.91 6.89
C PHE A 24 8.98 2.55 6.33
N SER A 25 9.58 1.51 6.91
CA SER A 25 9.00 0.18 6.91
C SER A 25 7.53 0.39 7.26
N SER A 26 6.63 0.10 6.33
CA SER A 26 5.21 -0.05 6.63
C SER A 26 5.05 -1.29 7.51
N ALA A 27 5.50 -1.19 8.76
CA ALA A 27 5.09 -2.10 9.81
C ALA A 27 3.58 -1.91 9.88
N GLN A 28 2.84 -2.84 9.26
CA GLN A 28 1.39 -2.86 9.39
C GLN A 28 1.14 -3.00 10.88
N ASN A 29 0.56 -1.96 11.49
CA ASN A 29 0.20 -2.00 12.89
C ASN A 29 -0.84 -3.12 13.04
N THR A 30 -0.53 -4.15 13.82
CA THR A 30 -1.48 -5.22 14.11
C THR A 30 -1.94 -5.10 15.56
N HIS A 31 -3.23 -5.31 15.80
CA HIS A 31 -3.81 -5.24 17.14
C HIS A 31 -4.29 -6.63 17.54
N LEU A 32 -3.86 -7.11 18.72
CA LEU A 32 -4.40 -8.33 19.30
C LEU A 32 -5.82 -8.08 19.81
N LYS A 33 -6.73 -8.98 19.46
CA LYS A 33 -8.15 -8.97 19.83
C LYS A 33 -8.54 -10.30 20.45
N VAL A 34 -9.54 -10.24 21.32
CA VAL A 34 -10.11 -11.39 22.00
C VAL A 34 -11.62 -11.21 22.02
N ASP A 35 -12.33 -12.17 21.43
CA ASP A 35 -13.79 -12.18 21.40
C ASP A 35 -14.32 -13.40 22.15
N THR A 36 -15.48 -13.22 22.77
CA THR A 36 -16.23 -14.31 23.40
C THR A 36 -17.43 -14.63 22.52
N LEU A 37 -17.47 -15.84 21.99
CA LEU A 37 -18.47 -16.29 21.03
C LEU A 37 -19.42 -17.29 21.68
N ILE A 38 -20.72 -17.12 21.46
CA ILE A 38 -21.74 -18.08 21.91
C ILE A 38 -22.24 -18.84 20.69
N ILE A 39 -21.99 -20.15 20.66
CA ILE A 39 -22.47 -21.05 19.61
C ILE A 39 -23.73 -21.75 20.12
N SER A 40 -24.85 -21.58 19.42
CA SER A 40 -26.14 -22.15 19.81
C SER A 40 -26.46 -23.46 19.10
N HIS A 41 -25.86 -23.73 17.95
CA HIS A 41 -26.07 -24.95 17.17
C HIS A 41 -24.91 -25.21 16.19
N PRO A 42 -24.78 -26.44 15.66
CA PRO A 42 -23.75 -26.77 14.67
C PRO A 42 -23.78 -25.86 13.44
N ASP A 43 -22.60 -25.64 12.85
CA ASP A 43 -22.40 -24.89 11.61
C ASP A 43 -23.03 -23.48 11.62
N GLN A 44 -23.24 -22.91 12.81
CA GLN A 44 -23.72 -21.55 12.96
C GLN A 44 -22.70 -20.57 12.39
N ILE A 45 -23.18 -19.63 11.57
CA ILE A 45 -22.40 -18.49 11.11
C ILE A 45 -22.36 -17.45 12.22
N ILE A 46 -21.16 -17.05 12.60
CA ILE A 46 -20.91 -16.01 13.61
C ILE A 46 -19.97 -14.98 13.01
N TYR A 47 -20.17 -13.73 13.40
CA TYR A 47 -19.30 -12.63 13.02
C TYR A 47 -18.49 -12.21 14.25
N MET A 48 -17.19 -12.11 14.04
CA MET A 48 -16.23 -11.51 14.96
C MET A 48 -16.49 -10.00 15.04
N ASP A 49 -16.11 -9.37 16.15
CA ASP A 49 -16.26 -7.93 16.33
C ASP A 49 -15.38 -7.12 15.34
N TYR A 50 -14.36 -7.76 14.77
CA TYR A 50 -13.41 -7.14 13.86
C TYR A 50 -13.20 -7.94 12.57
N SER A 51 -13.02 -7.21 11.48
CA SER A 51 -12.69 -7.71 10.14
C SER A 51 -11.18 -7.60 9.86
N PHE A 52 -10.72 -8.09 8.70
CA PHE A 52 -9.29 -8.09 8.32
C PHE A 52 -8.40 -8.82 9.33
N ILE A 53 -8.84 -10.01 9.70
CA ILE A 53 -8.13 -10.90 10.61
C ILE A 53 -6.90 -11.48 9.91
N ILE A 54 -5.78 -11.56 10.63
CA ILE A 54 -4.59 -12.28 10.20
C ILE A 54 -4.82 -13.77 10.54
N ASP A 55 -5.19 -14.55 9.53
CA ASP A 55 -5.55 -15.97 9.64
C ASP A 55 -4.55 -16.83 10.42
N THR A 56 -3.26 -16.64 10.18
CA THR A 56 -2.16 -17.37 10.86
C THR A 56 -2.07 -17.09 12.36
N THR A 57 -2.77 -16.07 12.85
CA THR A 57 -2.80 -15.69 14.28
C THR A 57 -4.12 -16.05 14.96
N PHE A 58 -5.07 -16.62 14.22
CA PHE A 58 -6.37 -16.96 14.76
C PHE A 58 -6.30 -18.28 15.53
N PHE A 59 -6.69 -18.22 16.81
CA PHE A 59 -6.86 -19.39 17.67
C PHE A 59 -8.24 -19.37 18.30
N LEU A 60 -8.89 -20.53 18.31
CA LEU A 60 -10.20 -20.72 18.90
C LEU A 60 -10.07 -21.69 20.08
N PHE A 61 -10.60 -21.32 21.23
CA PHE A 61 -10.51 -22.10 22.45
C PHE A 61 -11.88 -22.47 22.99
N HIS A 62 -11.99 -23.71 23.44
CA HIS A 62 -13.11 -24.25 24.19
C HIS A 62 -12.59 -24.81 25.51
N LYS A 63 -12.99 -24.25 26.65
CA LYS A 63 -12.56 -24.71 27.99
C LYS A 63 -11.03 -24.92 28.06
N SER A 64 -10.27 -23.91 27.61
CA SER A 64 -8.79 -23.92 27.54
C SER A 64 -8.17 -24.94 26.57
N THR A 65 -8.97 -25.59 25.73
CA THR A 65 -8.51 -26.52 24.69
C THR A 65 -8.62 -25.86 23.33
N LEU A 66 -7.61 -26.03 22.48
CA LEU A 66 -7.63 -25.52 21.12
C LEU A 66 -8.67 -26.26 20.27
N VAL A 67 -9.41 -25.52 19.46
CA VAL A 67 -10.37 -26.01 18.47
C VAL A 67 -9.77 -25.77 17.09
N ASP A 68 -9.58 -26.84 16.32
CA ASP A 68 -9.01 -26.84 14.97
C ASP A 68 -10.07 -27.00 13.86
N SER A 69 -11.27 -27.44 14.23
CA SER A 69 -12.37 -27.72 13.31
C SER A 69 -13.27 -26.50 13.18
N PHE A 70 -12.86 -25.56 12.32
CA PHE A 70 -13.60 -24.35 11.98
C PHE A 70 -13.26 -23.87 10.56
N LEU A 71 -14.10 -23.01 10.01
CA LEU A 71 -13.88 -22.26 8.79
C LEU A 71 -13.88 -20.77 9.11
N LEU A 72 -12.81 -20.07 8.73
CA LEU A 72 -12.66 -18.63 8.93
C LEU A 72 -12.61 -17.93 7.57
N GLU A 73 -13.41 -16.87 7.42
CA GLU A 73 -13.32 -15.90 6.35
C GLU A 73 -12.75 -14.60 6.92
N PRO A 74 -11.42 -14.38 6.86
CA PRO A 74 -10.74 -13.38 7.68
C PRO A 74 -11.10 -11.93 7.30
N ILE A 75 -11.38 -11.68 6.02
CA ILE A 75 -11.73 -10.35 5.52
C ILE A 75 -13.09 -9.90 6.04
N ALA A 76 -14.09 -10.78 6.04
CA ALA A 76 -15.42 -10.48 6.57
C ALA A 76 -15.49 -10.63 8.11
N GLY A 77 -14.49 -11.25 8.74
CA GLY A 77 -14.54 -11.62 10.15
C GLY A 77 -15.60 -12.71 10.42
N LYS A 78 -15.87 -13.58 9.45
CA LYS A 78 -16.92 -14.60 9.57
C LYS A 78 -16.31 -15.94 9.99
N LEU A 79 -16.92 -16.58 10.98
CA LEU A 79 -16.51 -17.86 11.55
C LEU A 79 -17.66 -18.87 11.46
N ILE A 80 -17.35 -20.09 11.05
CA ILE A 80 -18.24 -21.25 11.14
C ILE A 80 -17.49 -22.33 11.91
N VAL A 81 -18.04 -22.74 13.05
CA VAL A 81 -17.42 -23.81 13.86
C VAL A 81 -18.03 -25.13 13.47
N THR A 82 -17.21 -26.03 12.92
CA THR A 82 -17.65 -27.35 12.42
C THR A 82 -17.48 -28.45 13.45
N LYS A 83 -16.77 -28.18 14.54
CA LYS A 83 -16.70 -29.08 15.70
C LYS A 83 -18.07 -29.22 16.36
N THR A 84 -18.45 -30.46 16.69
CA THR A 84 -19.66 -30.73 17.47
C THR A 84 -19.41 -30.49 18.95
N PHE A 85 -20.31 -29.72 19.59
CA PHE A 85 -20.36 -29.52 21.04
C PHE A 85 -21.72 -29.94 21.60
N GLU A 86 -21.82 -29.97 22.93
CA GLU A 86 -23.10 -29.91 23.63
C GLU A 86 -23.53 -28.44 23.68
N TYR A 87 -24.46 -28.05 22.81
CA TYR A 87 -24.89 -26.66 22.65
C TYR A 87 -25.95 -26.23 23.68
N PRO A 88 -26.05 -24.93 24.02
CA PRO A 88 -25.19 -23.83 23.58
C PRO A 88 -23.85 -23.82 24.32
N GLU A 89 -22.79 -23.37 23.65
CA GLU A 89 -21.45 -23.39 24.22
C GLU A 89 -20.69 -22.09 23.96
N THR A 90 -19.81 -21.73 24.88
CA THR A 90 -18.99 -20.51 24.79
C THR A 90 -17.58 -20.84 24.32
N LEU A 91 -17.12 -20.10 23.32
CA LEU A 91 -15.77 -20.18 22.77
C LEU A 91 -15.05 -18.84 22.94
N ILE A 92 -13.73 -18.90 23.06
CA ILE A 92 -12.87 -17.71 23.08
C ILE A 92 -12.03 -17.71 21.83
N ALA A 93 -12.13 -16.65 21.03
CA ALA A 93 -11.33 -16.46 19.84
C ALA A 93 -10.28 -15.39 20.10
N THR A 94 -9.02 -15.69 19.81
CA THR A 94 -7.90 -14.74 19.94
C THR A 94 -7.23 -14.59 18.58
N TYR A 95 -7.01 -13.37 18.14
CA TYR A 95 -6.54 -13.11 16.78
C TYR A 95 -5.95 -11.71 16.65
N GLN A 96 -5.09 -11.50 15.66
CA GLN A 96 -4.63 -10.17 15.29
C GLN A 96 -5.44 -9.62 14.12
N VAL A 97 -5.66 -8.31 14.13
CA VAL A 97 -6.30 -7.58 13.02
C VAL A 97 -5.38 -6.50 12.49
N LEU A 98 -5.51 -6.19 11.21
CA LEU A 98 -4.87 -5.01 10.62
C LEU A 98 -5.49 -3.75 11.21
N HIS A 99 -4.65 -2.86 11.75
CA HIS A 99 -5.09 -1.59 12.34
C HIS A 99 -5.70 -0.67 11.29
N ASP A 100 -5.00 -0.54 10.16
CA ASP A 100 -5.44 0.28 9.05
C ASP A 100 -6.17 -0.60 8.05
N THR A 101 -7.38 -0.17 7.65
CA THR A 101 -8.05 -0.77 6.50
C THR A 101 -7.12 -0.65 5.30
N LEU A 102 -6.90 -1.76 4.57
CA LEU A 102 -6.08 -1.76 3.37
C LEU A 102 -6.55 -0.62 2.45
N PRO A 103 -5.65 0.22 1.92
CA PRO A 103 -6.04 1.25 0.98
C PRO A 103 -6.58 0.57 -0.27
N PHE A 104 -7.91 0.49 -0.40
CA PHE A 104 -8.57 -0.09 -1.58
C PHE A 104 -8.37 0.77 -2.83
N GLN A 105 -7.79 1.97 -2.68
CA GLN A 105 -7.42 2.87 -3.77
C GLN A 105 -5.90 2.85 -3.99
N VAL A 106 -5.41 1.76 -4.57
CA VAL A 106 -4.02 1.67 -5.09
C VAL A 106 -4.00 2.10 -6.55
N GLY A 107 -3.95 3.40 -6.79
CA GLY A 107 -3.78 3.94 -8.13
C GLY A 107 -3.50 5.43 -8.10
N PRO A 108 -2.78 5.96 -9.12
CA PRO A 108 -2.78 7.40 -9.36
C PRO A 108 -4.23 7.91 -9.39
N ILE A 109 -4.48 9.07 -8.82
CA ILE A 109 -5.77 9.75 -8.97
C ILE A 109 -5.86 10.17 -10.44
N PHE A 110 -6.28 9.27 -11.33
CA PHE A 110 -6.24 9.50 -12.78
C PHE A 110 -7.11 10.69 -13.19
N ASN A 111 -8.12 11.00 -12.37
CA ASN A 111 -8.98 12.18 -12.52
C ASN A 111 -8.27 13.51 -12.28
N SER A 112 -7.05 13.51 -11.73
CA SER A 112 -6.24 14.72 -11.50
C SER A 112 -5.28 15.02 -12.65
N PHE A 113 -5.12 14.12 -13.62
CA PHE A 113 -4.29 14.41 -14.79
C PHE A 113 -5.02 15.35 -15.75
N PRO A 114 -4.32 16.34 -16.31
CA PRO A 114 -4.89 17.15 -17.38
C PRO A 114 -5.21 16.26 -18.59
N ILE A 115 -6.36 16.51 -19.21
CA ILE A 115 -6.79 15.81 -20.43
C ILE A 115 -5.74 16.09 -21.53
N ILE A 116 -5.28 15.04 -22.22
CA ILE A 116 -4.25 15.13 -23.25
C ILE A 116 -4.62 16.16 -24.33
N ASP A 117 -5.89 16.23 -24.71
CA ASP A 117 -6.39 17.22 -25.68
C ASP A 117 -6.15 18.66 -25.21
N THR A 118 -6.30 18.93 -23.91
CA THR A 118 -6.01 20.26 -23.34
C THR A 118 -4.52 20.59 -23.43
N LEU A 119 -3.64 19.58 -23.25
CA LEU A 119 -2.19 19.77 -23.41
C LEU A 119 -1.79 20.01 -24.86
N ILE A 120 -2.44 19.35 -25.83
CA ILE A 120 -2.21 19.55 -27.26
C ILE A 120 -2.61 20.96 -27.66
N VAL A 121 -3.82 21.40 -27.27
CA VAL A 121 -4.31 22.76 -27.55
C VAL A 121 -3.42 23.83 -26.89
N LYS A 122 -2.98 23.59 -25.65
CA LYS A 122 -2.04 24.49 -24.98
C LYS A 122 -0.71 24.57 -25.74
N LYS A 123 -0.15 23.43 -26.17
CA LYS A 123 1.09 23.38 -26.95
C LYS A 123 0.97 24.12 -28.29
N GLU A 124 -0.16 24.00 -28.99
CA GLU A 124 -0.39 24.75 -30.23
C GLU A 124 -0.52 26.25 -29.99
N LYS A 125 -1.24 26.65 -28.94
CA LYS A 125 -1.38 28.05 -28.53
C LYS A 125 -0.03 28.67 -28.14
N ASP A 126 0.78 27.95 -27.37
CA ASP A 126 2.12 28.39 -26.94
C ASP A 126 3.06 28.51 -28.17
N ARG A 127 2.95 27.61 -29.15
CA ARG A 127 3.68 27.73 -30.44
C ARG A 127 3.21 28.91 -31.28
N MET A 128 1.91 29.22 -31.27
CA MET A 128 1.35 30.39 -31.98
C MET A 128 1.67 31.73 -31.31
N THR A 129 1.88 31.75 -29.98
CA THR A 129 2.33 32.96 -29.25
C THR A 129 3.85 33.12 -29.25
N SER A 130 4.60 32.07 -29.58
CA SER A 130 6.06 32.09 -29.74
C SER A 130 6.52 32.62 -31.12
N THR A 131 5.73 33.42 -31.81
CA THR A 131 6.14 34.11 -33.05
C THR A 131 6.84 35.44 -32.73
N LYS A 132 8.01 35.36 -32.10
CA LYS A 132 9.13 36.25 -32.43
C LYS A 132 10.19 35.37 -33.07
N ILE A 133 10.04 35.13 -34.35
CA ILE A 133 11.05 34.49 -35.19
C ILE A 133 12.18 35.53 -35.33
N TYR A 134 13.28 35.34 -34.61
CA TYR A 134 14.58 35.75 -35.12
C TYR A 134 15.03 34.61 -36.03
N GLU A 135 15.19 34.86 -37.32
CA GLU A 135 15.89 33.94 -38.22
C GLU A 135 17.35 33.86 -37.74
N SER A 136 17.68 32.80 -37.01
CA SER A 136 19.07 32.37 -36.86
C SER A 136 19.30 31.18 -37.79
N GLU A 137 20.27 31.31 -38.69
CA GLU A 137 20.75 30.29 -39.62
C GLU A 137 20.69 28.87 -39.06
N ILE A 138 19.89 28.01 -39.70
CA ILE A 138 19.85 26.59 -39.41
C ILE A 138 21.07 25.94 -40.08
N GLN A 139 22.16 25.78 -39.33
CA GLN A 139 23.18 24.79 -39.69
C GLN A 139 22.59 23.39 -39.49
N SER A 140 22.43 22.67 -40.59
CA SER A 140 21.89 21.31 -40.65
C SER A 140 22.93 20.28 -40.19
N SER A 141 23.05 20.06 -38.89
CA SER A 141 23.69 18.84 -38.38
C SER A 141 22.64 17.71 -38.28
N PRO A 142 22.89 16.52 -38.85
CA PRO A 142 21.94 15.41 -38.78
C PRO A 142 21.81 14.91 -37.34
N ILE A 143 20.58 14.90 -36.82
CA ILE A 143 20.22 14.31 -35.53
C ILE A 143 20.30 12.80 -35.69
N VAL A 144 21.32 12.18 -35.09
CA VAL A 144 21.42 10.71 -34.98
C VAL A 144 20.75 10.30 -33.67
N THR A 145 19.72 9.46 -33.76
CA THR A 145 19.11 8.82 -32.60
C THR A 145 19.19 7.30 -32.75
N THR A 146 19.76 6.63 -31.75
CA THR A 146 19.78 5.17 -31.64
C THR A 146 18.75 4.74 -30.61
N GLY A 147 17.69 4.09 -31.07
CA GLY A 147 16.68 3.49 -30.20
C GLY A 147 16.01 2.30 -30.89
N THR A 148 15.93 1.17 -30.21
CA THR A 148 15.27 -0.06 -30.68
C THR A 148 13.77 0.01 -30.37
N PHE A 149 12.94 -0.09 -31.41
CA PHE A 149 11.49 -0.25 -31.27
C PHE A 149 11.14 -1.73 -31.31
N TYR A 150 10.57 -2.26 -30.22
CA TYR A 150 9.93 -3.57 -30.22
C TYR A 150 8.45 -3.40 -30.59
N ARG A 151 8.03 -3.99 -31.70
CA ARG A 151 6.60 -4.22 -32.01
C ARG A 151 6.35 -5.72 -31.80
N ASN A 152 5.58 -6.08 -30.78
CA ASN A 152 5.00 -7.41 -30.71
C ASN A 152 3.96 -7.53 -31.83
N VAL A 153 4.13 -8.53 -32.70
CA VAL A 153 3.12 -9.04 -33.63
C VAL A 153 2.57 -10.35 -33.10
#